data_AF-A0A8S0XD21-F1
#
_entry.id   AF-A0A8S0XD21-F1
#
_cell.length_a   1.000
_cell.length_b   1.000
_cell.length_c   1.000
_cell.angle_alpha   90.00
_cell.angle_beta   90.00
_cell.angle_gamma   90.00
#
_symmetry.space_group_name_H-M   'P 1'
#
loop_
_entity.id
_entity.type
_entity.pdbx_description
1 polymer ?
#
loop_
_entity_poly.entity_id
_entity_poly.type
_entity_poly.pdbx_seq_one_letter_code
_entity_poly.pdbx_strand_id
1 'polypeptide(L)' 'MQNNNSFRGHLRLLTPIEMLISMDYEELIHGLSTLEPDEQRGFMREFDKELVGILERYQEIKVSHLLQGLKKAYADVS' A
#
# COMPACT_ATOMS: atom_id res chain seq x y z
N MET A 1 -2.13 -34.19 -0.33
CA MET A 1 -1.60 -33.18 -1.27
C MET A 1 -1.28 -31.94 -0.47
N GLN A 2 0.01 -31.63 -0.26
CA GLN A 2 0.41 -30.36 0.35
C GLN A 2 0.13 -29.26 -0.67
N ASN A 3 -0.98 -28.54 -0.48
CA ASN A 3 -1.26 -27.35 -1.28
C ASN A 3 -0.28 -26.27 -0.81
N ASN A 4 0.92 -26.26 -1.40
CA ASN A 4 1.87 -25.15 -1.27
C ASN A 4 1.22 -23.94 -1.94
N ASN A 5 0.35 -23.25 -1.20
CA ASN A 5 -0.31 -22.03 -1.65
C ASN A 5 0.79 -20.99 -1.88
N SER A 6 1.16 -20.78 -3.15
CA SER A 6 2.11 -19.74 -3.57
C SER A 6 1.78 -18.40 -2.92
N PHE A 7 0.48 -18.12 -2.75
CA PHE A 7 -0.06 -16.96 -2.06
C PHE A 7 0.45 -16.79 -0.63
N ARG A 8 0.46 -17.85 0.19
CA ARG A 8 1.04 -17.79 1.55
C ARG A 8 2.55 -17.59 1.52
N GLY A 9 3.22 -18.01 0.45
CA GLY A 9 4.61 -17.66 0.18
C GLY A 9 4.79 -16.15 -0.06
N HIS A 10 3.93 -15.56 -0.89
CA HIS A 10 3.95 -14.12 -1.17
C HIS A 10 3.70 -13.28 0.10
N LEU A 11 2.76 -13.68 0.96
CA LEU A 11 2.48 -13.02 2.24
C LEU A 11 3.67 -12.98 3.21
N ARG A 12 4.67 -13.86 3.04
CA ARG A 12 5.88 -13.87 3.87
C ARG A 12 6.97 -12.93 3.34
N LEU A 13 6.87 -12.53 2.09
CA LEU A 13 7.93 -11.83 1.36
C LEU A 13 7.54 -10.41 0.97
N LEU A 14 6.25 -10.16 0.78
CA LEU A 14 5.72 -8.91 0.26
C LEU A 14 4.66 -8.37 1.22
N THR A 15 4.62 -7.04 1.33
CA THR A 15 3.50 -6.37 1.99
C THR A 15 2.23 -6.42 1.13
N PRO A 16 1.03 -6.30 1.72
CA PRO A 16 -0.22 -6.15 0.97
C PRO A 16 -0.17 -5.14 -0.20
N ILE A 17 0.46 -3.98 -0.03
CA ILE A 17 0.60 -3.00 -1.13
C ILE A 17 1.58 -3.49 -2.19
N GLU A 18 2.71 -4.09 -1.82
CA GLU A 18 3.66 -4.66 -2.77
C GLU A 18 3.03 -5.79 -3.59
N MET A 19 2.18 -6.60 -2.97
CA MET A 19 1.39 -7.63 -3.65
C MET A 19 0.40 -7.01 -4.63
N LEU A 20 -0.31 -5.94 -4.25
CA LEU A 20 -1.24 -5.23 -5.15
C LEU A 20 -0.53 -4.64 -6.38
N ILE A 21 0.70 -4.17 -6.23
CA ILE A 21 1.49 -3.59 -7.32
C ILE A 21 2.07 -4.67 -8.24
N SER A 22 2.41 -5.83 -7.68
CA SER A 22 3.22 -6.86 -8.36
C SER A 22 2.40 -8.03 -8.90
N MET A 23 1.15 -8.18 -8.49
CA MET A 23 0.28 -9.30 -8.87
C MET A 23 -0.92 -8.83 -9.69
N ASP A 24 -1.41 -9.71 -10.57
CA ASP A 24 -2.68 -9.49 -11.25
C ASP A 24 -3.83 -9.48 -10.25
N TYR A 25 -4.81 -8.60 -10.48
CA TYR A 25 -5.95 -8.43 -9.57
C TYR A 25 -6.75 -9.72 -9.36
N GLU A 26 -6.93 -10.51 -10.43
CA GLU A 26 -7.62 -11.81 -10.35
C GLU A 26 -6.83 -12.83 -9.51
N GLU A 27 -5.49 -12.84 -9.63
CA GLU A 27 -4.62 -13.70 -8.84
C GLU A 27 -4.66 -13.31 -7.36
N LEU A 28 -4.64 -12.01 -7.06
CA LEU A 28 -4.73 -11.49 -5.70
C LEU A 28 -6.05 -11.87 -5.04
N ILE A 29 -7.19 -11.67 -5.73
CA ILE A 29 -8.51 -12.07 -5.21
C ILE A 29 -8.59 -13.57 -5.00
N HIS A 30 -8.17 -14.36 -5.99
CA HIS A 30 -8.20 -15.81 -5.88
C HIS A 30 -7.34 -16.26 -4.70
N GLY A 31 -6.12 -15.74 -4.57
CA GLY A 31 -5.22 -16.00 -3.46
C GLY A 31 -5.81 -15.66 -2.09
N LEU A 32 -6.41 -14.46 -1.95
CA LEU A 32 -7.10 -14.04 -0.73
C LEU A 32 -8.25 -14.98 -0.37
N SER A 33 -9.01 -15.47 -1.35
CA SER A 33 -10.13 -16.39 -1.11
C SER A 33 -9.68 -17.75 -0.54
N THR A 34 -8.41 -18.11 -0.73
CA THR A 34 -7.84 -19.35 -0.18
C THR A 34 -7.33 -19.23 1.25
N LEU A 35 -7.33 -18.02 1.82
CA LEU A 35 -6.94 -17.78 3.20
C LEU A 35 -8.08 -18.06 4.16
N GLU A 36 -7.74 -18.44 5.40
CA GLU A 36 -8.71 -18.50 6.49
C GLU A 36 -9.25 -17.09 6.82
N PRO A 37 -10.48 -16.96 7.36
CA PRO A 37 -11.08 -15.65 7.64
C PRO A 37 -10.22 -14.74 8.54
N ASP A 38 -9.47 -15.30 9.49
CA ASP A 38 -8.53 -14.54 10.33
C ASP A 38 -7.32 -14.04 9.56
N GLU A 39 -6.78 -14.84 8.64
CA GLU A 39 -5.68 -14.45 7.76
C GLU A 39 -6.13 -13.35 6.79
N GLN A 40 -7.34 -13.45 6.24
CA GLN A 40 -7.94 -12.40 5.40
C GLN A 40 -8.09 -11.09 6.17
N ARG A 41 -8.61 -11.14 7.40
CA ARG A 41 -8.70 -9.95 8.28
C ARG A 41 -7.33 -9.35 8.58
N GLY A 42 -6.33 -10.21 8.81
CA GLY A 42 -4.95 -9.80 9.01
C GLY A 42 -4.40 -9.04 7.80
N PHE A 43 -4.59 -9.60 6.60
CA PHE A 43 -4.19 -8.96 5.35
C PHE A 43 -4.84 -7.58 5.17
N MET A 44 -6.16 -7.48 5.32
CA MET A 44 -6.89 -6.21 5.16
C MET A 44 -6.44 -5.16 6.18
N ARG A 45 -6.15 -5.57 7.42
CA ARG A 45 -5.66 -4.65 8.46
C ARG A 45 -4.29 -4.08 8.11
N GLU A 46 -3.36 -4.91 7.65
CA GLU A 46 -2.04 -4.42 7.25
C GLU A 46 -2.12 -3.55 5.99
N PHE A 47 -2.97 -3.93 5.03
CA PHE A 47 -3.27 -3.11 3.86
C PHE A 47 -3.78 -1.71 4.23
N ASP A 48 -4.75 -1.61 5.14
CA ASP A 48 -5.31 -0.33 5.59
C ASP A 48 -4.23 0.54 6.26
N LYS A 49 -3.36 -0.04 7.09
CA LYS A 49 -2.26 0.70 7.74
C LYS A 49 -1.28 1.26 6.73
N GLU A 50 -0.86 0.46 5.75
CA GLU A 50 0.05 0.92 4.71
C GLU A 50 -0.58 2.02 3.87
N LEU A 51 -1.86 1.87 3.51
CA LEU A 51 -2.59 2.87 2.76
C LEU A 51 -2.67 4.20 3.51
N VAL A 52 -2.94 4.17 4.82
CA VAL A 52 -2.89 5.37 5.67
C VAL A 52 -1.51 6.01 5.62
N GLY A 53 -0.43 5.24 5.79
CA GLY A 53 0.94 5.76 5.73
C GLY A 53 1.28 6.39 4.38
N ILE A 54 0.79 5.82 3.28
CA ILE A 54 0.93 6.40 1.92
C ILE A 54 0.18 7.73 1.82
N LEU A 55 -1.06 7.79 2.32
CA LEU A 55 -1.87 9.01 2.28
C LEU A 55 -1.26 10.14 3.11
N GLU A 56 -0.77 9.85 4.31
CA GLU A 56 -0.08 10.81 5.18
C GLU A 56 1.16 11.37 4.46
N ARG A 57 2.00 10.50 3.91
CA ARG A 57 3.20 10.93 3.18
C ARG A 57 2.86 11.74 1.93
N TYR A 58 1.80 11.39 1.23
CA TYR A 58 1.32 12.17 0.09
C TYR A 58 0.87 13.58 0.51
N GLN A 59 0.17 13.71 1.64
CA GLN A 59 -0.23 15.01 2.18
C GLN A 59 0.98 15.86 2.57
N GLU A 60 1.99 15.27 3.23
CA GLU A 60 3.24 15.95 3.59
C GLU A 60 3.96 16.50 2.35
N ILE A 61 4.09 15.69 1.30
CA ILE A 61 4.72 16.10 0.03
C ILE A 61 3.94 17.27 -0.59
N LYS A 62 2.60 17.19 -0.61
CA LYS A 62 1.76 18.24 -1.17
C LYS A 62 1.90 19.56 -0.42
N VAL A 63 1.91 19.52 0.91
CA VAL A 63 2.12 20.71 1.76
C VAL A 63 3.52 21.30 1.54
N SER A 64 4.55 20.45 1.49
CA SER A 64 5.93 20.88 1.23
C SER A 64 6.06 21.61 -0.11
N HIS A 65 5.50 21.05 -1.19
CA HIS A 65 5.51 21.70 -2.50
C HIS A 65 4.76 23.04 -2.52
N LEU A 66 3.61 23.12 -1.83
CA LEU A 66 2.87 24.37 -1.70
C LEU A 66 3.71 25.45 -1.00
N LEU A 67 4.33 25.11 0.12
CA LEU A 67 5.18 26.03 0.88
C LEU A 67 6.41 26.48 0.06
N GLN A 68 7.02 25.57 -0.70
CA GLN A 68 8.11 25.91 -1.61
C GLN A 68 7.66 26.88 -2.71
N GLY A 69 6.49 26.65 -3.30
CA GLY A 69 5.90 27.55 -4.29
C GLY A 69 5.60 28.95 -3.73
N LEU A 70 5.04 29.03 -2.51
CA LEU A 70 4.78 30.30 -1.84
C LEU A 70 6.05 31.06 -1.49
N LYS A 71 7.10 30.38 -1.00
CA LYS A 71 8.40 30.99 -0.73
C LYS A 71 9.02 31.59 -1.99
N LYS A 72 8.93 30.88 -3.12
CA LYS A 72 9.40 31.37 -4.40
C LYS A 72 8.61 32.60 -4.85
N ALA A 73 7.28 32.53 -4.83
CA ALA A 73 6.43 33.65 -5.22
C ALA A 73 6.67 34.90 -4.35
N TYR A 74 6.90 34.73 -3.05
CA TYR A 74 7.26 35.84 -2.15
C TYR A 74 8.61 36.46 -2.53
N ALA A 75 9.62 35.65 -2.79
CA ALA A 75 10.94 36.12 -3.20
C ALA A 75 10.91 36.85 -4.55
N ASP A 76 10.03 36.46 -5.46
CA ASP A 76 9.88 37.09 -6.78
C ASP A 76 9.21 38.49 -6.71
N VAL A 77 8.51 38.81 -5.61
CA VAL A 77 7.81 40.10 -5.42
C VAL A 77 8.42 41.00 -4.33
N SER A 78 9.48 40.52 -3.66
CA SER A 78 10.27 41.26 -2.66
C SER A 78 11.56 41.82 -3.24
#